data_AF-A0A1F6Q4H9-F1
#
_entry.id   AF-A0A1F6Q4H9-F1
#
_cell.length_a   1.000
_cell.length_b   1.000
_cell.length_c   1.000
_cell.angle_alpha   90.00
_cell.angle_beta   90.00
_cell.angle_gamma   90.00
#
_symmetry.space_group_name_H-M   'P 1'
#
loop_
_entity.id
_entity.type
_entity.pdbx_description
1 polymer ?
#
loop_
_entity_poly.entity_id
_entity_poly.type
_entity_poly.pdbx_seq_one_letter_code
_entity_poly.pdbx_strand_id
1 'polypeptide(L)'
;MEFNDNQPVYPMGVAAQILGVHPRTLRIYEAEELISPYRHGGKRMFSKNDLVRIECLRKLIHEENLSIPGIKKLLDYTPCWKLKDCPHETRQKCCELSGKKKKCWEFSQKTCEKSCKNCEVYLK
;
A
#
# COMPACT_ATOMS: atom_id res chain seq x y z
N MET A 1 -15.79 -20.58 7.16
CA MET A 1 -15.92 -19.54 6.11
C MET A 1 -14.68 -18.68 6.23
N GLU A 2 -13.74 -18.79 5.30
CA GLU A 2 -12.52 -17.98 5.34
C GLU A 2 -12.85 -16.57 4.84
N PHE A 3 -12.62 -15.56 5.69
CA PHE A 3 -12.74 -14.17 5.29
C PHE A 3 -11.47 -13.75 4.56
N ASN A 4 -11.58 -13.39 3.29
CA ASN A 4 -10.47 -12.80 2.56
C ASN A 4 -10.37 -11.31 2.93
N ASP A 5 -9.44 -10.97 3.81
CA ASP A 5 -9.23 -9.61 4.30
C ASP A 5 -8.79 -8.61 3.20
N ASN A 6 -8.42 -9.11 2.01
CA ASN A 6 -8.12 -8.30 0.82
C ASN A 6 -9.33 -8.10 -0.10
N GLN A 7 -10.49 -8.71 0.17
CA GLN A 7 -11.67 -8.52 -0.65
C GLN A 7 -12.28 -7.12 -0.41
N PRO A 8 -12.42 -6.26 -1.43
CA PRO A 8 -12.89 -4.90 -1.25
C PRO A 8 -14.42 -4.84 -1.15
N VAL A 9 -14.93 -4.81 0.07
CA VAL A 9 -16.37 -4.86 0.38
C VAL A 9 -16.92 -3.59 1.02
N TYR A 10 -16.05 -2.70 1.52
CA TYR A 10 -16.46 -1.48 2.21
C TYR A 10 -16.50 -0.29 1.24
N PRO A 11 -17.67 0.30 0.95
CA PRO A 11 -17.73 1.55 0.19
C PRO A 11 -17.12 2.71 1.00
N MET A 12 -16.64 3.77 0.32
CA MET A 12 -15.97 4.93 0.94
C MET A 12 -16.66 5.50 2.19
N GLY A 13 -18.00 5.61 2.19
CA GLY A 13 -18.73 6.13 3.35
C GLY A 13 -18.59 5.23 4.58
N VAL A 14 -18.73 3.92 4.40
CA VAL A 14 -18.57 2.92 5.47
C VAL A 14 -17.12 2.87 5.94
N ALA A 15 -16.16 2.87 5.02
CA ALA A 15 -14.74 2.92 5.35
C ALA A 15 -14.40 4.16 6.21
N ALA A 16 -14.91 5.34 5.83
CA ALA A 16 -14.70 6.58 6.56
C ALA A 16 -15.31 6.52 7.97
N GLN A 17 -16.50 5.93 8.12
CA GLN A 17 -17.15 5.75 9.41
C GLN A 17 -16.36 4.79 10.32
N ILE A 18 -15.92 3.64 9.81
CA ILE A 18 -15.11 2.67 10.57
C ILE A 18 -13.82 3.32 11.07
N LEU A 19 -13.17 4.09 10.21
CA LEU A 19 -11.93 4.80 10.54
C LEU A 19 -12.17 6.05 11.40
N GLY A 20 -13.41 6.51 11.59
CA GLY A 20 -13.67 7.78 12.28
C GLY A 20 -13.03 8.98 11.58
N VAL A 21 -13.07 9.02 10.25
CA VAL A 21 -12.56 10.15 9.42
C VAL A 21 -13.63 10.72 8.52
N HIS A 22 -13.42 11.94 8.05
CA HIS A 22 -14.23 12.50 6.99
C HIS A 22 -13.87 11.85 5.62
N PRO A 23 -14.83 11.54 4.72
CA PRO A 23 -14.53 10.96 3.39
C PRO A 23 -13.54 11.78 2.55
N ARG A 24 -13.45 13.10 2.82
CA ARG A 24 -12.44 13.99 2.21
C ARG A 24 -11.01 13.54 2.54
N THR A 25 -10.75 13.07 3.75
CA THR A 25 -9.43 12.57 4.16
C THR A 25 -9.00 11.39 3.32
N LEU A 26 -9.90 10.43 3.06
CA LEU A 26 -9.63 9.29 2.17
C LEU A 26 -9.33 9.74 0.73
N ARG A 27 -10.03 10.78 0.23
CA ARG A 27 -9.73 11.35 -1.09
C ARG A 27 -8.38 12.04 -1.14
N ILE A 28 -7.96 12.70 -0.06
CA ILE A 28 -6.62 13.31 0.04
C ILE A 28 -5.57 12.20 0.01
N TYR A 29 -5.73 11.14 0.80
CA TYR A 29 -4.77 10.02 0.78
C TYR A 29 -4.69 9.33 -0.60
N GLU A 30 -5.83 9.19 -1.30
CA GLU A 30 -5.83 8.67 -2.68
C GLU A 30 -5.11 9.63 -3.64
N ALA A 31 -5.38 10.95 -3.56
CA ALA A 31 -4.76 11.96 -4.41
C ALA A 31 -3.24 12.05 -4.19
N GLU A 32 -2.80 11.85 -2.95
CA GLU A 32 -1.38 11.79 -2.57
C GLU A 32 -0.73 10.43 -2.88
N GLU A 33 -1.47 9.50 -3.49
CA GLU A 33 -1.01 8.14 -3.84
C GLU A 33 -0.57 7.30 -2.62
N LEU A 34 -1.08 7.62 -1.43
CA LEU A 34 -0.84 6.83 -0.22
C LEU A 34 -1.74 5.59 -0.16
N ILE A 35 -2.88 5.63 -0.84
CA ILE A 35 -3.82 4.53 -0.97
C ILE A 35 -4.33 4.43 -2.40
N SER A 36 -4.78 3.23 -2.78
CA SER A 36 -5.36 2.98 -4.10
C SER A 36 -6.57 2.05 -3.96
N PRO A 37 -7.76 2.62 -3.73
CA PRO A 37 -8.96 1.83 -3.54
C PRO A 37 -9.38 1.13 -4.84
N TYR A 38 -9.89 -0.09 -4.72
CA TYR A 38 -10.50 -0.79 -5.85
C TYR A 38 -11.73 -0.04 -6.35
N ARG A 39 -11.93 0.01 -7.68
CA ARG A 39 -13.10 0.66 -8.29
C ARG A 39 -14.06 -0.38 -8.83
N HIS A 40 -15.29 -0.38 -8.32
CA HIS A 40 -16.39 -1.20 -8.82
C HIS A 40 -17.53 -0.30 -9.30
N GLY A 41 -17.78 -0.25 -10.61
CA GLY A 41 -18.80 0.64 -11.19
C GLY A 41 -18.57 2.13 -10.86
N GLY A 42 -17.30 2.57 -10.83
CA GLY A 42 -16.90 3.94 -10.45
C GLY A 42 -16.91 4.23 -8.96
N LYS A 43 -17.44 3.33 -8.12
CA LYS A 43 -17.41 3.47 -6.66
C LYS A 43 -16.10 2.95 -6.09
N ARG A 44 -15.56 3.66 -5.10
CA ARG A 44 -14.36 3.24 -4.35
C ARG A 44 -14.75 2.23 -3.29
N MET A 45 -14.08 1.09 -3.33
CA MET A 45 -14.27 -0.05 -2.46
C MET A 45 -12.95 -0.33 -1.74
N PHE A 46 -13.06 -0.60 -0.44
CA PHE A 46 -11.95 -0.83 0.47
C PHE A 46 -12.08 -2.23 1.06
N SER A 47 -10.96 -2.91 1.21
CA SER A 47 -10.86 -4.17 1.95
C SER A 47 -10.58 -3.92 3.42
N LYS A 48 -10.65 -4.95 4.25
CA LYS A 48 -10.30 -4.83 5.68
C LYS A 48 -8.82 -4.45 5.85
N ASN A 49 -7.94 -5.02 5.04
CA ASN A 49 -6.52 -4.66 5.06
C ASN A 49 -6.29 -3.19 4.66
N ASP A 50 -7.10 -2.64 3.75
CA ASP A 50 -7.00 -1.21 3.40
C ASP A 50 -7.34 -0.32 4.60
N LEU A 51 -8.34 -0.69 5.40
CA LEU A 51 -8.68 0.05 6.63
C LEU A 51 -7.52 0.01 7.62
N VAL A 52 -6.93 -1.17 7.87
CA VAL A 52 -5.76 -1.32 8.76
C VAL A 52 -4.60 -0.45 8.28
N ARG A 53 -4.33 -0.44 6.97
CA ARG A 53 -3.28 0.41 6.37
C ARG A 53 -3.55 1.90 6.56
N ILE A 54 -4.79 2.33 6.33
CA ILE A 54 -5.18 3.74 6.52
C ILE A 54 -5.04 4.13 8.00
N GLU A 55 -5.38 3.25 8.93
CA GLU A 55 -5.19 3.50 10.35
C GLU A 55 -3.70 3.65 10.70
N CYS A 56 -2.84 2.78 10.17
CA CYS A 56 -1.38 2.94 10.32
C CYS A 56 -0.88 4.27 9.73
N LEU A 57 -1.32 4.65 8.53
CA LEU A 57 -0.98 5.95 7.93
C LEU A 57 -1.38 7.11 8.84
N ARG A 58 -2.55 7.03 9.46
CA ARG A 58 -3.02 8.06 10.39
C ARG A 58 -2.17 8.17 11.63
N LYS A 59 -1.76 7.04 12.23
CA LYS A 59 -0.82 7.06 13.37
C LYS A 59 0.50 7.72 12.99
N LEU A 60 1.06 7.35 11.84
CA LEU A 60 2.29 7.98 11.33
C LEU A 60 2.14 9.49 11.15
N ILE A 61 1.00 9.96 10.62
CA ILE A 61 0.77 11.38 10.36
C ILE A 61 0.49 12.17 11.64
N HIS A 62 -0.34 11.64 12.53
CA HIS A 62 -0.90 12.40 13.65
C HIS A 62 -0.21 12.14 14.99
N GLU A 63 0.27 10.92 15.23
CA GLU A 63 0.96 10.55 16.47
C GLU A 63 2.47 10.76 16.31
N GLU A 64 3.04 10.28 15.20
CA GLU A 64 4.49 10.38 14.91
C GLU A 64 4.89 11.67 14.16
N ASN A 65 3.92 12.55 13.87
CA ASN A 65 4.12 13.83 13.18
C ASN A 65 4.87 13.74 11.83
N LEU A 66 4.74 12.62 11.12
CA LEU A 66 5.34 12.45 9.81
C LEU A 66 4.51 13.15 8.74
N SER A 67 5.19 13.92 7.88
CA SER A 67 4.54 14.53 6.73
C SER A 67 4.25 13.50 5.64
N ILE A 68 3.20 13.72 4.85
CA ILE A 68 2.87 12.87 3.70
C ILE A 68 4.06 12.72 2.73
N PRO A 69 4.77 13.79 2.33
CA PRO A 69 5.99 13.65 1.52
C PRO A 69 7.06 12.81 2.20
N GLY A 70 7.22 12.93 3.52
CA GLY A 70 8.14 12.11 4.31
C GLY A 70 7.80 10.63 4.27
N ILE A 71 6.52 10.28 4.46
CA ILE A 71 6.02 8.91 4.37
C ILE A 71 6.25 8.34 2.97
N LYS A 72 5.90 9.08 1.91
CA LYS A 72 6.17 8.66 0.52
C LYS A 72 7.66 8.40 0.30
N LYS A 73 8.52 9.29 0.80
CA LYS A 73 9.97 9.16 0.65
C LYS A 73 10.51 7.94 1.41
N LEU A 74 10.00 7.66 2.62
CA LEU A 74 10.37 6.48 3.39
C LEU A 74 9.97 5.17 2.69
N LEU A 75 8.76 5.12 2.14
CA LEU A 75 8.28 3.97 1.37
C LEU A 75 9.13 3.73 0.12
N ASP A 76 9.61 4.80 -0.52
CA ASP A 76 10.49 4.70 -1.69
C ASP A 76 11.87 4.11 -1.37
N TYR A 77 12.39 4.28 -0.15
CA TYR A 77 13.68 3.73 0.26
C TYR A 77 13.59 2.41 1.01
N THR A 78 12.40 1.99 1.41
CA THR A 78 12.22 0.76 2.19
C THR A 78 12.06 -0.40 1.24
N PRO A 79 13.04 -1.32 1.09
CA PRO A 79 12.94 -2.41 0.13
C PRO A 79 12.01 -3.53 0.63
N CYS A 80 11.27 -4.20 -0.27
CA CYS A 80 10.33 -5.24 0.13
C CYS A 80 10.97 -6.44 0.82
N TRP A 81 12.21 -6.81 0.49
CA TRP A 81 12.86 -7.96 1.15
C TRP A 81 13.09 -7.73 2.65
N LYS A 82 13.21 -6.46 3.08
CA LYS A 82 13.32 -6.12 4.50
C LYS A 82 11.98 -6.25 5.22
N LEU A 83 10.88 -6.10 4.50
CA LEU A 83 9.51 -6.19 5.04
C LEU A 83 8.92 -7.60 4.95
N LYS A 84 9.35 -8.42 3.97
CA LYS A 84 8.89 -9.81 3.79
C LYS A 84 9.85 -10.86 4.33
N ASP A 85 10.96 -10.45 4.94
CA ASP A 85 12.04 -11.36 5.35
C ASP A 85 12.47 -12.32 4.23
N CYS A 86 12.72 -11.75 3.04
CA CYS A 86 12.95 -12.54 1.84
C CYS A 86 14.35 -13.21 1.87
N PRO A 87 14.47 -14.50 1.53
CA PRO A 87 15.76 -15.21 1.50
C PRO A 87 16.77 -14.54 0.57
N HIS A 88 18.06 -14.72 0.89
CA HIS A 88 19.16 -14.14 0.12
C HIS A 88 19.11 -14.51 -1.37
N GLU A 89 18.79 -15.75 -1.68
CA GLU A 89 18.74 -16.24 -3.07
C GLU A 89 17.65 -15.54 -3.90
N THR A 90 16.53 -15.22 -3.27
CA THR A 90 15.42 -14.49 -3.89
C THR A 90 15.74 -13.00 -4.00
N ARG A 91 16.34 -12.40 -2.95
CA ARG A 91 16.70 -10.97 -2.97
C ARG A 91 17.76 -10.66 -4.03
N GLN A 92 18.76 -11.53 -4.23
CA GLN A 92 19.83 -11.33 -5.23
C GLN A 92 19.30 -11.15 -6.65
N LYS A 93 18.18 -11.80 -6.96
CA LYS A 93 17.55 -11.71 -8.28
C LYS A 93 16.71 -10.42 -8.40
N CYS A 94 16.34 -9.77 -7.29
CA CYS A 94 15.35 -8.70 -7.23
C CYS A 94 15.84 -7.39 -7.89
N CYS A 95 14.97 -6.77 -8.71
CA CYS A 95 15.35 -5.67 -9.60
C CYS A 95 15.87 -4.39 -8.90
N GLU A 96 15.47 -4.15 -7.64
CA GLU A 96 15.95 -3.01 -6.84
C GLU A 96 17.46 -3.13 -6.54
N LEU A 97 17.99 -4.35 -6.38
CA LEU A 97 19.43 -4.58 -6.20
C LEU A 97 20.21 -4.40 -7.52
N SER A 98 19.53 -4.36 -8.68
CA SER A 98 20.17 -4.19 -9.99
C SER A 98 20.56 -2.73 -10.30
N GLY A 99 20.55 -1.82 -9.31
CA GLY A 99 21.06 -0.46 -9.44
C GLY A 99 20.19 0.48 -10.31
N LYS A 100 18.99 0.05 -10.71
CA LYS A 100 18.05 0.91 -11.42
C LYS A 100 17.25 1.70 -10.38
N LYS A 101 17.27 3.04 -10.45
CA LYS A 101 16.53 3.97 -9.57
C LYS A 101 14.98 3.87 -9.68
N LYS A 102 14.46 2.76 -10.19
CA LYS A 102 13.03 2.55 -10.37
C LYS A 102 12.53 1.70 -9.23
N LYS A 103 11.35 2.04 -8.73
CA LYS A 103 10.70 1.29 -7.66
C LYS A 103 10.42 -0.14 -8.13
N CYS A 104 10.57 -1.13 -7.26
CA CYS A 104 10.36 -2.52 -7.63
C CYS A 104 8.99 -2.82 -8.31
N TRP A 105 7.91 -2.10 -7.97
CA TRP A 105 6.58 -2.27 -8.58
C TRP A 105 6.45 -1.70 -10.00
N GLU A 106 7.44 -0.92 -10.46
CA GLU A 106 7.48 -0.38 -11.83
C GLU A 106 8.08 -1.38 -12.84
N PHE A 107 8.57 -2.53 -12.38
CA PHE A 107 9.16 -3.56 -13.23
C PHE A 107 8.15 -4.65 -13.62
N SER A 108 8.20 -5.11 -14.87
CA SER A 108 7.38 -6.20 -15.39
C SER A 108 8.03 -7.59 -15.29
N GLN A 109 9.29 -7.68 -14.85
CA GLN A 109 10.05 -8.94 -14.91
C GLN A 109 10.34 -9.54 -13.53
N LYS A 110 9.49 -10.54 -13.21
CA LYS A 110 9.66 -11.75 -12.40
C LYS A 110 10.86 -11.82 -11.45
N THR A 111 10.66 -11.37 -10.21
CA THR A 111 11.44 -11.81 -9.05
C THR A 111 10.64 -12.06 -7.79
N CYS A 112 9.36 -11.67 -7.78
CA CYS A 112 8.39 -12.07 -6.78
C CYS A 112 7.36 -13.00 -7.44
N GLU A 113 6.95 -14.06 -6.75
CA GLU A 113 5.95 -15.05 -7.21
C GLU A 113 4.64 -14.39 -7.70
N LYS A 114 4.26 -13.24 -7.12
CA LYS A 114 3.00 -12.53 -7.39
C LYS A 114 3.11 -11.31 -8.32
N SER A 115 4.26 -11.10 -8.99
CA SER A 115 4.60 -9.86 -9.70
C SER A 115 4.73 -8.66 -8.76
N CYS A 116 5.80 -7.87 -8.89
CA CYS A 116 6.01 -6.69 -8.05
C CYS A 116 4.91 -5.64 -8.22
N LYS A 117 4.15 -5.68 -9.32
CA LYS A 117 2.99 -4.82 -9.58
C LYS A 117 1.84 -5.02 -8.58
N ASN A 118 1.72 -6.21 -7.98
CA ASN A 118 0.64 -6.58 -7.06
C ASN A 118 1.21 -6.98 -5.68
N CYS A 119 2.36 -6.43 -5.31
CA CYS A 119 3.05 -6.80 -4.08
C CYS A 119 2.33 -6.20 -2.87
N GLU A 120 1.94 -7.02 -1.90
CA GLU A 120 1.26 -6.58 -0.66
C GLU A 120 2.04 -5.54 0.19
N VAL A 121 3.35 -5.39 -0.07
CA VAL A 121 4.24 -4.42 0.58
C VAL A 121 4.15 -3.03 -0.04
N TYR A 122 3.93 -2.95 -1.35
CA TYR A 122 3.88 -1.69 -2.07
C TYR A 122 2.52 -1.55 -2.70
N LEU A 123 1.71 -0.71 -2.09
CA LEU A 123 0.37 -0.43 -2.56
C LEU A 123 0.46 0.57 -3.71
N LYS A 124 0.22 0.05 -4.91
CA LYS A 124 -0.65 0.71 -5.87
C LYS A 124 -2.00 -0.01 -5.89
#